data_AF-A0A2T6MWN9-F1
#
_entry.id   AF-A0A2T6MWN9-F1
#
_cell.length_a   1.000
_cell.length_b   1.000
_cell.length_c   1.000
_cell.angle_alpha   90.00
_cell.angle_beta   90.00
_cell.angle_gamma   90.00
#
_symmetry.space_group_name_H-M   'P 1'
#
loop_
_entity.id
_entity.type
_entity.pdbx_description
1 polymer ?
#
loop_
_entity_poly.entity_id
_entity_poly.type
_entity_poly.pdbx_seq_one_letter_code
_entity_poly.pdbx_strand_id
1 'polypeptide(L)'
;MKQLIWKILLATLLLLPLTSLHALLIEEDWSYYAGDNNLLTFDTDTGLYWLDLSVTYGMTVTEVESLIMDGPFTDFAYADYSTVMQFHANGGVGASGSGADVAVAADFAEMLGASPIVGRPRIVASGVTSTNWYDFMGRPRPANNDDLIINTLIVDIAEYFPESLWYYWHDPVYDTVYEPDSYSSPSVGHYLVSASVPEPSTLLLMGAGIVGIGVTRIRKRK
;
A
#
# COMPACT_ATOMS: atom_id res chain seq x y z
N MET A 1 8.37 -3.92 54.26
CA MET A 1 8.88 -4.93 53.28
C MET A 1 7.81 -5.45 52.31
N LYS A 2 6.67 -6.02 52.74
CA LYS A 2 5.62 -6.53 51.82
C LYS A 2 5.15 -5.54 50.74
N GLN A 3 4.92 -4.28 51.09
CA GLN A 3 4.47 -3.27 50.12
C GLN A 3 5.55 -2.84 49.11
N LEU A 4 6.84 -2.98 49.47
CA LEU A 4 7.94 -2.67 48.56
C LEU A 4 8.09 -3.79 47.51
N ILE A 5 7.95 -5.05 47.95
CA ILE A 5 7.98 -6.23 47.08
C ILE A 5 6.82 -6.20 46.08
N TRP A 6 5.61 -5.82 46.52
CA TRP A 6 4.45 -5.68 45.62
C TRP A 6 4.64 -4.59 44.56
N LYS A 7 5.20 -3.43 44.94
CA LYS A 7 5.48 -2.34 44.01
C LYS A 7 6.53 -2.72 42.96
N ILE A 8 7.55 -3.47 43.37
CA ILE A 8 8.59 -3.96 42.45
C ILE A 8 8.01 -4.99 41.48
N LEU A 9 7.18 -5.93 41.96
CA LEU A 9 6.47 -6.89 41.12
C LEU A 9 5.52 -6.23 40.12
N LEU A 10 4.79 -5.20 40.53
CA LEU A 10 3.90 -4.45 39.64
C LEU A 10 4.68 -3.69 38.57
N ALA A 11 5.82 -3.09 38.94
CA ALA A 11 6.71 -2.39 38.01
C ALA A 11 7.39 -3.35 37.02
N THR A 12 7.74 -4.57 37.44
CA THR A 12 8.31 -5.60 36.55
C THR A 12 7.26 -6.24 35.64
N LEU A 13 6.00 -6.35 36.09
CA LEU A 13 4.89 -6.81 35.26
C LEU A 13 4.51 -5.78 34.18
N LEU A 14 4.65 -4.48 34.47
CA LEU A 14 4.52 -3.38 33.50
C LEU A 14 5.70 -3.27 32.53
N LEU A 15 6.81 -3.93 32.82
CA LEU A 15 8.00 -4.03 31.97
C LEU A 15 8.07 -5.37 31.22
N LEU A 16 7.00 -6.18 31.25
CA LEU A 16 6.89 -7.33 30.36
C LEU A 16 7.09 -6.81 28.93
N PRO A 17 7.97 -7.47 28.15
CA PRO A 17 8.44 -6.94 26.88
C PRO A 17 7.23 -6.61 26.02
N LEU A 18 7.20 -5.37 25.53
CA LEU A 18 6.42 -4.98 24.36
C LEU A 18 6.78 -6.01 23.30
N THR A 19 5.93 -7.03 23.19
CA THR A 19 6.05 -8.08 22.17
C THR A 19 6.18 -7.38 20.84
N SER A 20 7.01 -7.92 19.94
CA SER A 20 7.19 -7.37 18.60
C SER A 20 5.83 -6.97 18.04
N LEU A 21 5.64 -5.67 17.84
CA LEU A 21 4.69 -5.20 16.85
C LEU A 21 5.23 -5.76 15.54
N HIS A 22 4.76 -6.96 15.18
CA HIS A 22 4.86 -7.37 13.79
C HIS A 22 4.03 -6.36 13.02
N ALA A 23 4.65 -5.75 12.00
CA ALA A 23 3.94 -4.91 11.05
C ALA A 23 2.70 -5.69 10.60
N LEU A 24 1.54 -5.14 10.90
CA LEU A 24 0.26 -5.69 10.48
C LEU A 24 -0.24 -4.83 9.32
N LEU A 25 -0.59 -5.48 8.23
CA LEU A 25 -1.30 -4.87 7.12
C LEU A 25 -2.79 -5.14 7.31
N ILE A 26 -3.58 -4.07 7.22
CA ILE A 26 -5.03 -4.11 7.44
C ILE A 26 -5.72 -3.59 6.18
N GLU A 27 -6.50 -4.44 5.54
CA GLU A 27 -7.40 -4.07 4.46
C GLU A 27 -8.56 -3.20 4.99
N GLU A 28 -8.80 -2.05 4.36
CA GLU A 28 -9.84 -1.09 4.71
C GLU A 28 -10.59 -0.62 3.45
N ASP A 29 -11.89 -0.31 3.61
CA ASP A 29 -12.70 0.30 2.55
C ASP A 29 -12.27 1.74 2.28
N TRP A 30 -12.28 2.17 1.01
CA TRP A 30 -12.02 3.56 0.68
C TRP A 30 -13.33 4.35 0.65
N SER A 31 -13.49 5.30 1.55
CA SER A 31 -14.73 6.08 1.71
C SER A 31 -15.21 6.81 0.44
N TYR A 32 -14.31 7.06 -0.52
CA TYR A 32 -14.67 7.67 -1.81
C TYR A 32 -15.52 6.74 -2.69
N TYR A 33 -15.31 5.42 -2.62
CA TYR A 33 -16.08 4.42 -3.35
C TYR A 33 -16.86 3.57 -2.36
N ALA A 34 -18.15 3.87 -2.13
CA ALA A 34 -18.93 3.07 -1.18
C ALA A 34 -19.10 1.61 -1.65
N GLY A 35 -18.60 0.65 -0.85
CA GLY A 35 -18.80 -0.80 -1.07
C GLY A 35 -17.77 -1.44 -1.99
N ASP A 36 -16.51 -1.02 -1.88
CA ASP A 36 -15.46 -1.12 -2.89
C ASP A 36 -14.45 -2.26 -2.72
N ASN A 37 -14.72 -3.25 -1.87
CA ASN A 37 -13.85 -4.43 -1.68
C ASN A 37 -12.44 -4.08 -1.18
N ASN A 38 -12.32 -3.30 -0.10
CA ASN A 38 -11.05 -3.09 0.60
C ASN A 38 -9.92 -2.45 -0.26
N LEU A 39 -10.20 -1.36 -0.98
CA LEU A 39 -9.20 -0.72 -1.87
C LEU A 39 -8.06 0.01 -1.14
N LEU A 40 -8.02 0.00 0.19
CA LEU A 40 -6.91 0.54 0.98
C LEU A 40 -6.25 -0.56 1.80
N THR A 41 -4.94 -0.48 1.91
CA THR A 41 -4.17 -1.25 2.90
C THR A 41 -3.50 -0.28 3.87
N PHE A 42 -3.88 -0.36 5.15
CA PHE A 42 -3.21 0.37 6.23
C PHE A 42 -2.00 -0.42 6.75
N ASP A 43 -0.82 0.17 6.62
CA ASP A 43 0.42 -0.35 7.21
C ASP A 43 0.61 0.22 8.61
N THR A 44 0.43 -0.62 9.63
CA THR A 44 0.52 -0.21 11.04
C THR A 44 1.94 0.15 11.50
N ASP A 45 2.99 -0.24 10.76
CA ASP A 45 4.38 0.08 11.10
C ASP A 45 4.74 1.50 10.64
N THR A 46 4.34 1.85 9.41
CA THR A 46 4.62 3.18 8.83
C THR A 46 3.51 4.21 9.12
N GLY A 47 2.31 3.76 9.46
CA GLY A 47 1.13 4.61 9.62
C GLY A 47 0.59 5.14 8.29
N LEU A 48 0.89 4.46 7.19
CA LEU A 48 0.55 4.87 5.83
C LEU A 48 -0.60 4.03 5.26
N TYR A 49 -1.46 4.68 4.47
CA TYR A 49 -2.50 4.06 3.68
C TYR A 49 -2.03 3.87 2.24
N TRP A 50 -2.10 2.65 1.75
CA TRP A 50 -1.72 2.26 0.41
C TRP A 50 -2.95 2.06 -0.44
N LEU A 51 -2.99 2.71 -1.60
CA LEU A 51 -4.04 2.49 -2.58
C LEU A 51 -3.78 1.18 -3.32
N ASP A 52 -4.81 0.34 -3.45
CA ASP A 52 -4.76 -0.87 -4.26
C ASP A 52 -4.38 -0.55 -5.72
N LEU A 53 -3.48 -1.34 -6.31
CA LEU A 53 -2.93 -1.03 -7.65
C LEU A 53 -4.02 -1.12 -8.73
N SER A 54 -5.05 -1.95 -8.54
CA SER A 54 -6.15 -2.14 -9.48
C SER A 54 -6.96 -0.86 -9.71
N VAL A 55 -6.93 0.07 -8.76
CA VAL A 55 -7.58 1.39 -8.88
C VAL A 55 -6.96 2.23 -9.99
N THR A 56 -5.67 2.01 -10.28
CA THR A 56 -4.89 2.81 -11.23
C THR A 56 -4.37 1.99 -12.42
N TYR A 57 -4.80 0.74 -12.58
CA TYR A 57 -4.43 -0.09 -13.72
C TYR A 57 -4.84 0.55 -15.05
N GLY A 58 -3.89 0.61 -15.98
CA GLY A 58 -4.11 1.18 -17.31
C GLY A 58 -4.07 2.71 -17.37
N MET A 59 -3.82 3.40 -16.25
CA MET A 59 -3.66 4.85 -16.24
C MET A 59 -2.21 5.26 -16.55
N THR A 60 -2.03 6.37 -17.25
CA THR A 60 -0.71 6.98 -17.42
C THR A 60 -0.27 7.74 -16.17
N VAL A 61 1.03 8.08 -16.09
CA VAL A 61 1.57 8.91 -15.01
C VAL A 61 0.88 10.27 -14.98
N THR A 62 0.71 10.93 -16.13
CA THR A 62 0.02 12.23 -16.22
C THR A 62 -1.44 12.14 -15.77
N GLU A 63 -2.15 11.06 -16.11
CA GLU A 63 -3.53 10.87 -15.67
C GLU A 63 -3.60 10.76 -14.14
N VAL A 64 -2.74 9.95 -13.54
CA VAL A 64 -2.68 9.80 -12.08
C VAL A 64 -2.28 11.10 -11.39
N GLU A 65 -1.28 11.82 -11.91
CA GLU A 65 -0.89 13.13 -11.39
C GLU A 65 -2.04 14.14 -11.44
N SER A 66 -2.82 14.15 -12.52
CA SER A 66 -4.02 14.98 -12.62
C SER A 66 -5.07 14.62 -11.55
N LEU A 67 -5.22 13.33 -11.22
CA LEU A 67 -6.14 12.87 -10.19
C LEU A 67 -5.64 13.18 -8.78
N ILE A 68 -4.32 13.25 -8.58
CA ILE A 68 -3.70 13.73 -7.34
C ILE A 68 -3.88 15.25 -7.19
N MET A 69 -3.71 16.03 -8.25
CA MET A 69 -3.81 17.50 -8.16
C MET A 69 -5.24 17.98 -7.91
N ASP A 70 -6.20 17.47 -8.68
CA ASP A 70 -7.57 18.03 -8.72
C ASP A 70 -8.68 16.97 -8.68
N GLY A 71 -8.32 15.71 -8.37
CA GLY A 71 -9.23 14.57 -8.48
C GLY A 71 -9.50 13.83 -7.17
N PRO A 72 -9.83 12.53 -7.24
CA PRO A 72 -10.11 11.71 -6.07
C PRO A 72 -8.86 11.34 -5.27
N PHE A 73 -7.66 11.51 -5.82
CA PHE A 73 -6.40 11.10 -5.18
C PHE A 73 -5.71 12.27 -4.45
N THR A 74 -6.42 13.34 -4.09
CA THR A 74 -5.81 14.56 -3.52
C THR A 74 -5.08 14.36 -2.19
N ASP A 75 -5.41 13.30 -1.46
CA ASP A 75 -4.74 12.95 -0.21
C ASP A 75 -3.55 12.00 -0.41
N PHE A 76 -3.32 11.53 -1.65
CA PHE A 76 -2.27 10.58 -1.97
C PHE A 76 -1.08 11.26 -2.64
N ALA A 77 0.08 10.62 -2.52
CA ALA A 77 1.29 10.94 -3.25
C ALA A 77 1.94 9.64 -3.74
N TYR A 78 2.79 9.72 -4.76
CA TYR A 78 3.60 8.58 -5.15
C TYR A 78 4.57 8.17 -4.04
N ALA A 79 4.59 6.88 -3.72
CA ALA A 79 5.61 6.28 -2.87
C ALA A 79 6.94 6.20 -3.64
N ASP A 80 8.05 6.48 -2.94
CA ASP A 80 9.37 6.16 -3.46
C ASP A 80 9.66 4.66 -3.37
N TYR A 81 10.65 4.20 -4.12
CA TYR A 81 11.03 2.80 -4.20
C TYR A 81 11.38 2.21 -2.83
N SER A 82 12.08 2.96 -1.98
CA SER A 82 12.47 2.46 -0.66
C SER A 82 11.26 2.25 0.25
N THR A 83 10.27 3.13 0.15
CA THR A 83 9.00 3.06 0.86
C THR A 83 8.17 1.85 0.39
N VAL A 84 8.13 1.61 -0.93
CA VAL A 84 7.48 0.42 -1.51
C VAL A 84 8.14 -0.87 -1.02
N MET A 85 9.47 -0.92 -1.00
CA MET A 85 10.19 -2.10 -0.51
C MET A 85 10.00 -2.35 0.99
N GLN A 86 9.90 -1.28 1.80
CA GLN A 86 9.55 -1.42 3.21
C GLN A 86 8.13 -1.96 3.39
N PHE A 87 7.16 -1.45 2.63
CA PHE A 87 5.79 -1.95 2.65
C PHE A 87 5.69 -3.42 2.26
N HIS A 88 6.40 -3.83 1.21
CA HIS A 88 6.46 -5.24 0.84
C HIS A 88 7.10 -6.10 1.94
N ALA A 89 8.19 -5.62 2.57
CA ALA A 89 8.81 -6.32 3.68
C ALA A 89 7.88 -6.44 4.89
N ASN A 90 7.06 -5.42 5.15
CA ASN A 90 6.01 -5.43 6.18
C ASN A 90 4.91 -6.45 5.85
N GLY A 91 4.63 -6.70 4.57
CA GLY A 91 3.80 -7.80 4.08
C GLY A 91 4.46 -9.18 4.12
N GLY A 92 5.68 -9.30 4.65
CA GLY A 92 6.44 -10.54 4.68
C GLY A 92 7.18 -10.88 3.38
N VAL A 93 7.19 -9.96 2.42
CA VAL A 93 7.85 -10.12 1.12
C VAL A 93 9.17 -9.33 1.11
N GLY A 94 10.27 -10.02 1.44
CA GLY A 94 11.64 -9.47 1.44
C GLY A 94 12.30 -9.43 0.05
N ALA A 95 13.60 -9.71 -0.10
CA ALA A 95 14.30 -9.57 -1.38
C ALA A 95 14.01 -10.65 -2.46
N SER A 96 13.74 -11.89 -2.06
CA SER A 96 13.32 -13.04 -2.90
C SER A 96 13.17 -14.27 -1.99
N GLY A 97 12.31 -15.22 -2.37
CA GLY A 97 12.01 -16.38 -1.54
C GLY A 97 11.52 -17.58 -2.34
N SER A 98 11.42 -18.73 -1.64
CA SER A 98 10.98 -20.00 -2.22
C SER A 98 10.21 -20.81 -1.18
N GLY A 99 9.48 -21.84 -1.61
CA GLY A 99 8.78 -22.74 -0.69
C GLY A 99 7.60 -22.07 0.02
N ALA A 100 7.56 -22.11 1.35
CA ALA A 100 6.43 -21.64 2.15
C ALA A 100 6.15 -20.13 2.00
N ASP A 101 7.18 -19.34 1.67
CA ASP A 101 7.07 -17.89 1.49
C ASP A 101 6.28 -17.49 0.24
N VAL A 102 6.02 -18.42 -0.68
CA VAL A 102 5.25 -18.16 -1.90
C VAL A 102 3.78 -17.91 -1.60
N ALA A 103 3.22 -18.60 -0.61
CA ALA A 103 1.83 -18.36 -0.21
C ALA A 103 1.69 -16.94 0.37
N VAL A 104 2.63 -16.52 1.22
CA VAL A 104 2.68 -15.15 1.75
C VAL A 104 2.80 -14.11 0.63
N ALA A 105 3.69 -14.35 -0.34
CA ALA A 105 3.85 -13.45 -1.48
C ALA A 105 2.61 -13.42 -2.39
N ALA A 106 1.91 -14.55 -2.56
CA ALA A 106 0.66 -14.63 -3.32
C ALA A 106 -0.46 -13.85 -2.63
N ASP A 107 -0.68 -14.09 -1.33
CA ASP A 107 -1.68 -13.39 -0.53
C ASP A 107 -1.41 -11.88 -0.52
N PHE A 108 -0.14 -11.48 -0.36
CA PHE A 108 0.26 -10.08 -0.44
C PHE A 108 0.02 -9.49 -1.84
N ALA A 109 0.35 -10.22 -2.92
CA ALA A 109 0.10 -9.74 -4.27
C ALA A 109 -1.41 -9.58 -4.55
N GLU A 110 -2.26 -10.49 -4.08
CA GLU A 110 -3.71 -10.38 -4.17
C GLU A 110 -4.25 -9.15 -3.43
N MET A 111 -3.71 -8.84 -2.25
CA MET A 111 -4.02 -7.62 -1.49
C MET A 111 -3.56 -6.34 -2.20
N LEU A 112 -2.58 -6.41 -3.11
CA LEU A 112 -2.22 -5.28 -4.00
C LEU A 112 -3.13 -5.17 -5.23
N GLY A 113 -4.18 -5.99 -5.32
CA GLY A 113 -5.10 -6.02 -6.46
C GLY A 113 -4.61 -6.87 -7.63
N ALA A 114 -3.52 -7.64 -7.46
CA ALA A 114 -3.06 -8.54 -8.51
C ALA A 114 -4.03 -9.71 -8.67
N SER A 115 -4.25 -10.11 -9.92
CA SER A 115 -5.03 -11.31 -10.24
C SER A 115 -4.16 -12.35 -10.94
N PRO A 116 -4.44 -13.66 -10.75
CA PRO A 116 -3.77 -14.71 -11.51
C PRO A 116 -3.96 -14.53 -13.01
N ILE A 117 -2.86 -14.64 -13.76
CA ILE A 117 -2.91 -14.54 -15.22
C ILE A 117 -3.57 -15.80 -15.79
N VAL A 118 -4.70 -15.67 -16.48
CA VAL A 118 -5.40 -16.83 -17.06
C VAL A 118 -4.47 -17.61 -18.01
N GLY A 119 -4.32 -18.92 -17.74
CA GLY A 119 -3.46 -19.81 -18.52
C GLY A 119 -1.97 -19.72 -18.18
N ARG A 120 -1.60 -19.00 -17.10
CA ARG A 120 -0.25 -19.04 -16.53
C ARG A 120 -0.35 -19.19 -15.00
N PRO A 121 0.46 -20.06 -14.37
CA PRO A 121 0.50 -20.23 -12.92
C PRO A 121 1.30 -19.09 -12.27
N ARG A 122 0.95 -17.84 -12.57
CA ARG A 122 1.72 -16.67 -12.16
C ARG A 122 0.77 -15.57 -11.67
N ILE A 123 1.15 -14.95 -10.57
CA ILE A 123 0.56 -13.71 -10.05
C ILE A 123 1.60 -12.61 -10.23
N VAL A 124 1.18 -11.45 -10.74
CA VAL A 124 2.07 -10.30 -11.00
C VAL A 124 1.42 -9.05 -10.44
N ALA A 125 2.10 -8.41 -9.50
CA ALA A 125 1.76 -7.07 -9.02
C ALA A 125 2.83 -6.10 -9.53
N SER A 126 2.45 -5.20 -10.44
CA SER A 126 3.36 -4.19 -11.00
C SER A 126 2.84 -2.80 -10.68
N GLY A 127 3.71 -1.93 -10.19
CA GLY A 127 3.36 -0.54 -9.96
C GLY A 127 4.51 0.43 -10.23
N VAL A 128 4.17 1.62 -10.72
CA VAL A 128 5.09 2.74 -10.90
C VAL A 128 5.38 3.40 -9.54
N THR A 129 6.64 3.79 -9.31
CA THR A 129 7.09 4.55 -8.13
C THR A 129 7.53 5.95 -8.52
N SER A 130 7.68 6.87 -7.56
CA SER A 130 8.29 8.20 -7.82
C SER A 130 9.80 8.18 -8.03
N THR A 131 10.45 7.03 -7.85
CA THR A 131 11.92 6.95 -7.95
C THR A 131 12.35 6.86 -9.40
N ASN A 132 13.29 7.73 -9.78
CA ASN A 132 13.92 7.67 -11.08
C ASN A 132 14.95 6.52 -11.15
N TRP A 133 14.98 5.82 -12.28
CA TRP A 133 15.87 4.69 -12.53
C TRP A 133 17.35 5.04 -12.40
N TYR A 134 17.77 6.23 -12.85
CA TYR A 134 19.18 6.63 -12.77
C TYR A 134 19.62 6.89 -11.34
N ASP A 135 18.76 7.50 -10.53
CA ASP A 135 19.01 7.71 -9.10
C ASP A 135 19.14 6.37 -8.38
N PHE A 136 18.27 5.41 -8.69
CA PHE A 136 18.35 4.04 -8.16
C PHE A 136 19.66 3.33 -8.55
N MET A 137 20.14 3.50 -9.77
CA MET A 137 21.40 2.93 -10.24
C MET A 137 22.64 3.68 -9.71
N GLY A 138 22.47 4.78 -8.97
CA GLY A 138 23.56 5.66 -8.54
C GLY A 138 24.29 6.30 -9.72
N ARG A 139 23.59 6.53 -10.84
CA ARG A 139 24.15 7.06 -12.09
C ARG A 139 23.70 8.50 -12.30
N PRO A 140 24.52 9.34 -12.96
CA PRO A 140 24.09 10.67 -13.35
C PRO A 140 22.86 10.59 -14.26
N ARG A 141 21.79 11.31 -13.90
CA ARG A 141 20.56 11.45 -14.69
C ARG A 141 20.85 12.19 -16.01
N PRO A 142 20.51 11.62 -17.18
CA PRO A 142 20.53 12.35 -18.44
C PRO A 142 19.57 13.53 -18.39
N ALA A 143 19.89 14.64 -19.06
CA ALA A 143 19.12 15.89 -18.97
C ALA A 143 17.66 15.82 -19.48
N ASN A 144 17.26 14.71 -20.07
CA ASN A 144 15.99 14.49 -20.76
C ASN A 144 15.42 13.10 -20.45
N ASN A 145 15.73 12.57 -19.27
CA ASN A 145 15.31 11.23 -18.89
C ASN A 145 14.67 11.26 -17.49
N ASP A 146 13.40 10.92 -17.50
CA ASP A 146 12.50 10.91 -16.34
C ASP A 146 12.01 9.48 -16.10
N ASP A 147 12.81 8.48 -16.48
CA ASP A 147 12.46 7.07 -16.38
C ASP A 147 12.13 6.70 -14.93
N LEU A 148 10.85 6.55 -14.63
CA LEU A 148 10.39 6.06 -13.33
C LEU A 148 10.59 4.54 -13.24
N ILE A 149 10.72 4.04 -12.02
CA ILE A 149 10.85 2.61 -11.75
C ILE A 149 9.46 1.96 -11.71
N ILE A 150 9.27 0.93 -12.52
CA ILE A 150 8.23 -0.07 -12.30
C ILE A 150 8.79 -1.11 -11.33
N ASN A 151 8.22 -1.17 -10.13
CA ASN A 151 8.50 -2.25 -9.20
C ASN A 151 7.49 -3.39 -9.42
N THR A 152 7.99 -4.56 -9.81
CA THR A 152 7.17 -5.73 -10.10
C THR A 152 7.48 -6.87 -9.14
N LEU A 153 6.47 -7.30 -8.38
CA LEU A 153 6.47 -8.55 -7.64
C LEU A 153 5.95 -9.67 -8.56
N ILE A 154 6.75 -10.71 -8.77
CA ILE A 154 6.38 -11.89 -9.54
C ILE A 154 6.32 -13.10 -8.61
N VAL A 155 5.17 -13.76 -8.57
CA VAL A 155 4.96 -15.01 -7.84
C VAL A 155 4.70 -16.12 -8.85
N ASP A 156 5.66 -17.04 -9.00
CA ASP A 156 5.56 -18.21 -9.87
C ASP A 156 5.12 -19.44 -9.06
N ILE A 157 3.94 -19.97 -9.39
CA ILE A 157 3.36 -21.17 -8.80
C ILE A 157 3.87 -22.38 -9.61
N ALA A 158 4.29 -23.45 -8.92
CA ALA A 158 5.06 -24.58 -9.45
C ALA A 158 4.39 -25.48 -10.53
N GLU A 159 3.87 -24.93 -11.61
CA GLU A 159 3.52 -25.72 -12.81
C GLU A 159 4.72 -25.87 -13.75
N TYR A 160 5.62 -24.87 -13.79
CA TYR A 160 6.77 -24.83 -14.72
C TYR A 160 8.14 -24.96 -14.05
N PHE A 161 8.21 -24.76 -12.74
CA PHE A 161 9.44 -24.89 -11.97
C PHE A 161 9.33 -26.07 -10.99
N PRO A 162 10.44 -26.76 -10.69
CA PRO A 162 10.43 -27.87 -9.72
C PRO A 162 10.05 -27.41 -8.30
N GLU A 163 10.12 -26.10 -8.04
CA GLU A 163 9.79 -25.46 -6.77
C GLU A 163 9.04 -24.16 -7.07
N SER A 164 8.09 -23.77 -6.21
CA SER A 164 7.44 -22.46 -6.31
C SER A 164 8.41 -21.37 -5.84
N LEU A 165 8.41 -20.22 -6.51
CA LEU A 165 9.38 -19.15 -6.32
C LEU A 165 8.65 -17.80 -6.36
N TRP A 166 9.20 -16.80 -5.69
CA TRP A 166 8.84 -15.41 -5.98
C TRP A 166 10.10 -14.55 -6.02
N TYR A 167 10.06 -13.51 -6.85
CA TYR A 167 11.18 -12.61 -7.05
C TYR A 167 10.70 -11.23 -7.49
N TYR A 168 11.55 -10.22 -7.30
CA TYR A 168 11.32 -8.90 -7.86
C TYR A 168 11.91 -8.76 -9.25
N TRP A 169 11.20 -8.00 -10.07
CA TRP A 169 11.70 -7.48 -11.31
C TRP A 169 11.53 -5.95 -11.29
N HIS A 170 12.63 -5.25 -11.55
CA HIS A 170 12.65 -3.80 -11.63
C HIS A 170 12.99 -3.43 -13.07
N ASP A 171 12.09 -2.68 -13.70
CA ASP A 171 12.24 -2.22 -15.08
C ASP A 171 11.98 -0.72 -15.06
N PRO A 172 12.83 0.13 -15.66
CA PRO A 172 12.38 1.47 -15.95
C PRO A 172 11.20 1.41 -16.93
N VAL A 173 10.34 2.43 -16.89
CA VAL A 173 9.27 2.60 -17.87
C VAL A 173 9.90 2.84 -19.25
N TYR A 174 10.21 1.76 -19.99
CA TYR A 174 11.08 1.81 -21.18
C TYR A 174 10.36 2.03 -22.51
N ASP A 175 9.03 2.17 -22.56
CA ASP A 175 8.32 1.94 -23.82
C ASP A 175 8.52 3.04 -24.88
N THR A 176 9.55 2.80 -25.69
CA THR A 176 9.79 3.07 -27.12
C THR A 176 9.49 4.43 -27.75
N VAL A 177 8.86 5.39 -27.07
CA VAL A 177 8.62 6.75 -27.58
C VAL A 177 8.73 7.76 -26.44
N TYR A 178 9.97 8.13 -26.06
CA TYR A 178 10.39 9.44 -25.51
C TYR A 178 9.65 10.10 -24.32
N GLU A 179 8.56 9.54 -23.79
CA GLU A 179 7.63 10.21 -22.87
C GLU A 179 7.11 9.21 -21.82
N PRO A 180 7.84 8.98 -20.71
CA PRO A 180 7.43 8.09 -19.62
C PRO A 180 6.04 8.45 -19.07
N ASP A 181 5.69 9.73 -19.17
CA ASP A 181 4.41 10.32 -18.78
C ASP A 181 3.19 9.72 -19.50
N SER A 182 3.41 9.13 -20.68
CA SER A 182 2.37 8.57 -21.55
C SER A 182 2.22 7.05 -21.48
N TYR A 183 3.12 6.38 -20.75
CA TYR A 183 3.07 4.92 -20.61
C TYR A 183 1.80 4.49 -19.87
N SER A 184 1.04 3.59 -20.47
CA SER A 184 -0.07 2.89 -19.82
C SER A 184 0.03 1.40 -20.09
N SER A 185 -0.30 0.60 -19.08
CA SER A 185 -0.40 -0.86 -19.22
C SER A 185 -1.58 -1.36 -18.38
N PRO A 186 -2.43 -2.25 -18.93
CA PRO A 186 -3.61 -2.74 -18.22
C PRO A 186 -3.29 -3.59 -16.98
N SER A 187 -2.01 -3.93 -16.75
CA SER A 187 -1.55 -4.70 -15.59
C SER A 187 -0.51 -3.97 -14.75
N VAL A 188 -0.34 -2.65 -14.95
CA VAL A 188 0.58 -1.81 -14.17
C VAL A 188 -0.22 -0.70 -13.53
N GLY A 189 -0.15 -0.60 -12.21
CA GLY A 189 -0.76 0.47 -11.42
C GLY A 189 0.29 1.46 -10.96
N HIS A 190 -0.05 2.24 -9.93
CA HIS A 190 0.78 3.28 -9.36
C HIS A 190 0.81 3.11 -7.85
N TYR A 191 2.01 3.06 -7.26
CA TYR A 191 2.15 2.97 -5.80
C TYR A 191 1.86 4.33 -5.18
N LEU A 192 0.61 4.52 -4.77
CA LEU A 192 0.13 5.74 -4.13
C LEU A 192 -0.06 5.50 -2.64
N VAL A 193 0.38 6.48 -1.86
CA VAL A 193 0.37 6.41 -0.40
C VAL A 193 -0.15 7.70 0.22
N SER A 194 -0.87 7.59 1.34
CA SER A 194 -1.35 8.71 2.13
C SER A 194 -1.01 8.57 3.61
N ALA A 195 -0.66 9.67 4.27
CA ALA A 195 -0.47 9.73 5.73
C ALA A 195 -1.77 10.10 6.48
N SER A 196 -2.82 10.48 5.76
CA SER A 196 -4.12 10.85 6.31
C SER A 196 -5.17 9.86 5.83
N VAL A 197 -6.02 9.40 6.75
CA VAL A 197 -7.25 8.69 6.34
C VAL A 197 -8.08 9.68 5.53
N PRO A 198 -8.47 9.38 4.28
CA PRO A 198 -9.47 10.18 3.57
C PRO A 198 -10.70 10.30 4.46
N GLU A 199 -11.03 11.51 4.93
CA GLU A 199 -11.82 11.73 6.15
C GLU A 199 -13.03 10.78 6.20
N PRO A 200 -13.03 9.81 7.13
CA PRO A 200 -14.12 8.86 7.20
C PRO A 200 -15.39 9.62 7.54
N SER A 201 -16.51 9.17 6.99
CA SER A 201 -17.85 9.73 7.26
C SER A 201 -18.22 9.70 8.75
N THR A 202 -17.37 9.17 9.62
CA THR A 202 -17.43 9.24 11.08
C THR A 202 -17.43 10.66 11.63
N LEU A 203 -16.70 11.62 11.04
CA LEU A 203 -16.84 13.03 11.45
C LEU A 203 -18.23 13.58 11.13
N LEU A 204 -18.77 13.20 9.97
CA LEU A 204 -20.11 13.57 9.53
C LEU A 204 -21.19 12.88 10.39
N LEU A 205 -21.01 11.60 10.75
CA LEU A 205 -21.86 10.83 11.66
C LEU A 205 -21.76 11.35 13.11
N MET A 206 -20.58 11.72 13.57
CA MET A 206 -20.39 12.35 14.89
C MET A 206 -21.09 13.71 14.93
N GLY A 207 -20.92 14.52 13.88
CA GLY A 207 -21.63 15.78 13.71
C GLY A 207 -23.16 15.60 13.70
N ALA A 208 -23.66 14.67 12.90
CA ALA A 208 -25.08 14.34 12.83
C ALA A 208 -25.62 13.82 14.18
N GLY A 209 -24.86 13.00 14.89
CA GLY A 209 -25.19 12.52 16.23
C GLY A 209 -25.30 13.64 17.26
N ILE A 210 -24.35 14.58 17.26
CA ILE A 210 -24.37 15.76 18.16
C ILE A 210 -25.58 16.65 17.85
N VAL A 211 -25.87 16.91 16.57
CA VAL A 211 -27.04 17.70 16.15
C VAL A 211 -28.34 17.01 16.58
N GLY A 212 -28.46 15.70 16.39
CA GLY A 212 -29.62 14.91 16.85
C GLY A 212 -29.84 15.00 18.37
N ILE A 213 -28.77 14.90 19.17
CA ILE A 213 -28.82 15.06 20.62
C ILE A 213 -29.20 16.50 21.02
N GLY A 214 -28.73 17.51 20.28
CA GLY A 214 -29.10 18.92 20.49
C GLY A 214 -30.60 19.17 20.28
N VAL A 215 -31.15 18.68 19.17
CA VAL A 215 -32.58 18.86 18.82
C VAL A 215 -33.51 18.16 19.82
N THR A 216 -33.14 16.97 20.31
CA THR A 216 -33.95 16.23 21.29
C THR A 216 -34.00 16.92 22.67
N ARG A 217 -32.93 17.62 23.09
CA ARG A 217 -32.92 18.40 24.35
C ARG A 217 -33.80 19.65 24.28
N ILE A 218 -33.89 20.31 23.12
CA ILE A 218 -34.70 21.53 22.95
C ILE A 218 -36.21 21.20 23.05
N ARG A 219 -36.64 20.04 22.53
CA ARG A 219 -38.05 19.61 22.60
C ARG A 219 -38.55 19.30 24.01
N LYS A 220 -37.68 18.95 24.97
CA LYS A 220 -38.07 18.67 26.37
C LYS A 220 -38.24 19.93 27.24
N ARG A 221 -37.87 21.12 26.76
CA ARG A 221 -37.97 22.38 27.51
C ARG A 221 -39.17 23.25 27.10
N LYS A 222 -39.98 22.81 26.15
CA LYS A 222 -41.30 23.38 25.83
C LYS A 222 -42.38 22.43 26.33
#